data_AF-A0A5J4XTY5-F1
#
_entry.id   AF-A0A5J4XTY5-F1
#
_cell.length_a   1.000
_cell.length_b   1.000
_cell.length_c   1.000
_cell.angle_alpha   90.00
_cell.angle_beta   90.00
_cell.angle_gamma   90.00
#
_symmetry.space_group_name_H-M   'P 1'
#
loop_
_entity.id
_entity.type
_entity.pdbx_description
1 polymer ?
#
loop_
_entity_poly.entity_id
_entity_poly.type
_entity_poly.pdbx_seq_one_letter_code
_entity_poly.pdbx_strand_id
1 'polypeptide(L)'
;MTQARMEQRIKQWTGDKTAEYGALCNDVAQLKLQKGDVAEAQQLFQEAFQVTEQAQDQAVNNSVADDDWESSWQNNLQQLQQPQRALPKPKHKQIPSAQHVQPSADISKSQKEASHHDPKEMTVPFDGAHLLECYGMMQYDTILSLERSVDDTHSVIVCVNPADARSLLHASSQPSCKWQLQPFDKGCAQSKALSPGELQPPRIRQKTTAAVARRLIGNALSNSGVHDKTGELQLKAQREQKKAAKAEKQKQLDAAWGDD
;
A
#
# COMPACT_ATOMS: atom_id res chain seq x y z
N MET A 1 -14.53 -19.82 20.56
CA MET A 1 -14.98 -21.17 20.15
C MET A 1 -13.83 -22.14 20.45
N THR A 2 -14.04 -23.31 21.03
CA THR A 2 -12.94 -24.23 21.41
C THR A 2 -12.53 -25.13 20.23
N GLN A 3 -11.26 -25.54 20.16
CA GLN A 3 -10.74 -26.41 19.08
C GLN A 3 -11.61 -27.64 18.85
N ALA A 4 -11.98 -28.36 19.92
CA ALA A 4 -12.80 -29.57 19.83
C ALA A 4 -14.17 -29.30 19.16
N ARG A 5 -14.75 -28.11 19.37
CA ARG A 5 -16.03 -27.73 18.75
C ARG A 5 -15.87 -27.42 17.25
N MET A 6 -14.72 -26.88 16.85
CA MET A 6 -14.42 -26.62 15.44
C MET A 6 -14.10 -27.92 14.69
N GLU A 7 -13.34 -28.83 15.30
CA GLU A 7 -13.12 -30.17 14.74
C GLU A 7 -14.40 -30.97 14.59
N GLN A 8 -15.33 -30.87 15.55
CA GLN A 8 -16.65 -31.47 15.41
C GLN A 8 -17.45 -30.86 14.25
N ARG A 9 -17.36 -29.53 14.03
CA ARG A 9 -17.98 -28.88 12.86
C ARG A 9 -17.37 -29.37 11.54
N ILE A 10 -16.05 -29.55 11.47
CA ILE A 10 -15.39 -30.11 10.27
C ILE A 10 -15.89 -31.55 10.02
N LYS A 11 -15.94 -32.39 11.06
CA LYS A 11 -16.41 -33.78 10.95
C LYS A 11 -17.89 -33.89 10.58
N GLN A 12 -18.70 -32.95 11.01
CA GLN A 12 -20.13 -32.88 10.70
C GLN A 12 -20.42 -32.12 9.39
N TRP A 13 -19.39 -31.63 8.70
CA TRP A 13 -19.57 -30.93 7.44
C TRP A 13 -19.96 -31.93 6.35
N THR A 14 -21.22 -31.91 5.96
CA THR A 14 -21.78 -32.78 4.92
C THR A 14 -22.16 -32.02 3.65
N GLY A 15 -22.00 -30.70 3.64
CA GLY A 15 -22.23 -29.85 2.47
C GLY A 15 -21.00 -29.73 1.58
N ASP A 16 -21.16 -29.01 0.47
CA ASP A 16 -20.05 -28.68 -0.42
C ASP A 16 -18.93 -27.96 0.36
N LYS A 17 -17.69 -28.19 -0.07
CA LYS A 17 -16.52 -27.52 0.51
C LYS A 17 -16.48 -26.07 0.04
N THR A 18 -17.22 -25.22 0.74
CA THR A 18 -17.30 -23.79 0.46
C THR A 18 -16.15 -23.02 1.11
N ALA A 19 -16.01 -21.74 0.79
CA ALA A 19 -15.03 -20.85 1.42
C ALA A 19 -15.12 -20.86 2.97
N GLU A 20 -16.32 -21.05 3.53
CA GLU A 20 -16.52 -21.17 4.98
C GLU A 20 -15.86 -22.42 5.57
N TYR A 21 -15.91 -23.54 4.84
CA TYR A 21 -15.21 -24.78 5.22
C TYR A 21 -13.69 -24.57 5.19
N GLY A 22 -13.18 -23.93 4.14
CA GLY A 22 -11.74 -23.60 4.02
C GLY A 22 -11.24 -22.71 5.16
N ALA A 23 -12.01 -21.68 5.53
CA ALA A 23 -11.71 -20.82 6.68
C ALA A 23 -11.70 -21.60 8.00
N LEU A 24 -12.67 -22.48 8.22
CA LEU A 24 -12.74 -23.33 9.42
C LEU A 24 -11.54 -24.29 9.52
N CYS A 25 -11.11 -24.88 8.41
CA CYS A 25 -9.91 -25.74 8.37
C CYS A 25 -8.64 -24.94 8.69
N ASN A 26 -8.50 -23.72 8.19
CA ASN A 26 -7.38 -22.83 8.51
C ASN A 26 -7.32 -22.49 10.01
N ASP A 27 -8.46 -22.11 10.60
CA ASP A 27 -8.55 -21.79 12.03
C ASP A 27 -8.17 -22.99 12.92
N VAL A 28 -8.60 -24.20 12.56
CA VAL A 28 -8.23 -25.42 13.30
C VAL A 28 -6.75 -25.76 13.10
N ALA A 29 -6.21 -25.59 11.89
CA ALA A 29 -4.80 -25.83 11.60
C ALA A 29 -3.88 -24.93 12.44
N GLN A 30 -4.22 -23.65 12.60
CA GLN A 30 -3.48 -22.72 13.45
C GLN A 30 -3.50 -23.14 14.92
N LEU A 31 -4.65 -23.59 15.42
CA LEU A 31 -4.75 -24.09 16.80
C LEU A 31 -3.92 -25.38 17.02
N LYS A 32 -3.81 -26.24 16.00
CA LYS A 32 -2.96 -27.43 16.06
C LYS A 32 -1.46 -27.10 16.01
N LEU A 33 -1.06 -26.10 15.22
CA LEU A 33 0.31 -25.59 15.24
C LEU A 33 0.70 -25.07 16.62
N GLN A 34 -0.18 -24.31 17.27
CA GLN A 34 0.07 -23.78 18.62
C GLN A 34 0.25 -24.88 19.67
N LYS A 35 -0.26 -26.09 19.41
CA LYS A 35 -0.13 -27.26 20.28
C LYS A 35 1.05 -28.18 19.91
N GLY A 36 1.73 -27.92 18.80
CA GLY A 36 2.82 -28.74 18.29
C GLY A 36 2.40 -29.90 17.39
N ASP A 37 1.11 -30.01 17.07
CA ASP A 37 0.57 -31.08 16.20
C ASP A 37 0.73 -30.69 14.72
N VAL A 38 1.98 -30.59 14.28
CA VAL A 38 2.36 -30.04 12.96
C VAL A 38 1.81 -30.87 11.79
N ALA A 39 1.82 -32.20 11.90
CA ALA A 39 1.39 -33.09 10.82
C ALA A 39 -0.10 -32.93 10.50
N GLU A 40 -0.94 -32.83 11.53
CA GLU A 40 -2.39 -32.66 11.35
C GLU A 40 -2.73 -31.23 10.90
N ALA A 41 -1.98 -30.22 11.36
CA ALA A 41 -2.13 -28.86 10.88
C ALA A 41 -1.81 -28.75 9.38
N GLN A 42 -0.75 -29.41 8.92
CA GLN A 42 -0.36 -29.39 7.51
C GLN A 42 -1.47 -29.93 6.60
N GLN A 43 -2.13 -31.03 6.99
CA GLN A 43 -3.23 -31.60 6.22
C GLN A 43 -4.41 -30.63 6.12
N LEU A 44 -4.76 -29.98 7.22
CA LEU A 44 -5.86 -29.00 7.25
C LEU A 44 -5.55 -27.75 6.41
N PHE A 45 -4.29 -27.29 6.38
CA PHE A 45 -3.88 -26.20 5.50
C PHE A 45 -3.96 -26.58 4.02
N GLN A 46 -3.55 -27.80 3.66
CA GLN A 46 -3.66 -28.28 2.29
C GLN A 46 -5.12 -28.35 1.84
N GLU A 47 -6.00 -28.81 2.73
CA GLU A 47 -7.43 -28.88 2.46
C GLU A 47 -8.05 -27.49 2.33
N ALA A 48 -7.69 -26.53 3.19
CA ALA A 48 -8.13 -25.13 3.07
C ALA A 48 -7.64 -24.48 1.76
N PHE A 49 -6.41 -24.79 1.34
CA PHE A 49 -5.83 -24.28 0.11
C PHE A 49 -6.59 -24.76 -1.12
N GLN A 50 -6.87 -26.06 -1.23
CA GLN A 50 -7.63 -26.63 -2.35
C GLN A 50 -9.02 -26.02 -2.49
N VAL A 51 -9.68 -25.73 -1.37
CA VAL A 51 -10.99 -25.10 -1.36
C VAL A 51 -10.93 -23.65 -1.84
N THR A 52 -9.87 -22.94 -1.48
CA THR A 52 -9.65 -21.56 -1.93
C THR A 52 -9.31 -21.51 -3.43
N GLU A 53 -8.51 -22.47 -3.90
CA GLU A 53 -8.19 -22.63 -5.33
C GLU A 53 -9.44 -22.92 -6.15
N GLN A 54 -10.28 -23.86 -5.72
CA GLN A 54 -11.55 -24.16 -6.41
C GLN A 54 -12.53 -22.98 -6.40
N ALA A 55 -12.60 -22.22 -5.29
CA ALA A 55 -13.42 -21.01 -5.22
C ALA A 55 -12.89 -19.91 -6.14
N GLN A 56 -11.56 -19.78 -6.26
CA GLN A 56 -10.92 -18.81 -7.14
C GLN A 56 -11.11 -19.20 -8.62
N ASP A 57 -10.98 -20.48 -8.96
CA ASP A 57 -11.23 -20.98 -10.31
C ASP A 57 -12.70 -20.81 -10.72
N GLN A 58 -13.64 -21.04 -9.79
CA GLN A 58 -15.06 -20.74 -10.03
C GLN A 58 -15.32 -19.23 -10.18
N ALA A 59 -14.63 -18.39 -9.42
CA ALA A 59 -14.73 -16.93 -9.57
C ALA A 59 -14.11 -16.45 -10.88
N VAL A 60 -13.00 -17.03 -11.32
CA VAL A 60 -12.37 -16.74 -12.61
C VAL A 60 -13.28 -17.21 -13.75
N ASN A 61 -13.88 -18.41 -13.66
CA ASN A 61 -14.84 -18.89 -14.66
C ASN A 61 -16.12 -18.05 -14.70
N ASN A 62 -16.64 -17.61 -13.55
CA ASN A 62 -17.76 -16.67 -13.51
C ASN A 62 -17.35 -15.26 -13.97
N SER A 63 -16.08 -14.86 -13.85
CA SER A 63 -15.59 -13.57 -14.37
C SER A 63 -15.36 -13.54 -15.88
N VAL A 64 -15.45 -14.70 -16.56
CA VAL A 64 -15.54 -14.75 -18.03
C VAL A 64 -16.97 -14.43 -18.51
N ALA A 65 -17.94 -14.33 -17.59
CA ALA A 65 -19.25 -13.74 -17.81
C ALA A 65 -19.35 -12.42 -17.02
N ASP A 66 -19.21 -11.31 -17.74
CA ASP A 66 -19.47 -9.94 -17.32
C ASP A 66 -18.44 -9.27 -16.38
N ASP A 67 -17.53 -8.52 -17.03
CA ASP A 67 -16.86 -7.31 -16.52
C ASP A 67 -17.90 -6.27 -16.04
N ASP A 68 -18.67 -6.55 -15.00
CA ASP A 68 -19.64 -5.60 -14.42
C ASP A 68 -18.99 -4.66 -13.39
N TRP A 69 -17.88 -4.06 -13.82
CA TRP A 69 -17.23 -2.97 -13.09
C TRP A 69 -18.10 -1.71 -13.05
N GLU A 70 -19.06 -1.59 -13.98
CA GLU A 70 -19.96 -0.44 -14.14
C GLU A 70 -21.04 -0.41 -13.04
N SER A 71 -21.59 -1.56 -12.65
CA SER A 71 -22.50 -1.68 -11.50
C SER A 71 -21.82 -1.39 -10.16
N SER A 72 -20.55 -1.80 -10.00
CA SER A 72 -19.77 -1.50 -8.79
C SER A 72 -19.48 0.00 -8.68
N TRP A 73 -19.25 0.67 -9.81
CA TRP A 73 -19.05 2.11 -9.87
C TRP A 73 -20.34 2.90 -9.58
N GLN A 74 -21.47 2.47 -10.15
CA GLN A 74 -22.77 3.12 -9.92
C GLN A 74 -23.24 3.02 -8.46
N ASN A 75 -23.01 1.88 -7.80
CA ASN A 75 -23.30 1.74 -6.36
C ASN A 75 -22.49 2.71 -5.50
N ASN A 76 -21.23 2.95 -5.86
CA ASN A 76 -20.34 3.86 -5.13
C ASN A 76 -20.77 5.34 -5.32
N LEU A 77 -21.20 5.71 -6.53
CA LEU A 77 -21.74 7.04 -6.80
C LEU A 77 -23.01 7.32 -5.99
N GLN A 78 -23.88 6.32 -5.84
CA GLN A 78 -25.15 6.47 -5.14
C GLN A 78 -24.96 6.64 -3.62
N GLN A 79 -23.88 6.08 -3.04
CA GLN A 79 -23.49 6.34 -1.66
C GLN A 79 -22.95 7.76 -1.45
N LEU A 80 -22.21 8.30 -2.43
CA LEU A 80 -21.66 9.66 -2.36
C LEU A 80 -22.72 10.76 -2.52
N GLN A 81 -23.86 10.44 -3.15
CA GLN A 81 -24.99 11.36 -3.31
C GLN A 81 -25.95 11.35 -2.11
N GLN A 82 -25.75 10.48 -1.12
CA GLN A 82 -26.55 10.57 0.10
C GLN A 82 -26.16 11.83 0.88
N PRO A 83 -27.11 12.71 1.22
CA PRO A 83 -26.82 13.85 2.07
C PRO A 83 -26.35 13.32 3.43
N GLN A 84 -25.07 13.55 3.73
CA GLN A 84 -24.49 13.30 5.04
C GLN A 84 -25.39 13.95 6.09
N ARG A 85 -26.07 13.13 6.88
CA ARG A 85 -26.97 13.57 7.94
C ARG A 85 -26.17 14.47 8.88
N ALA A 86 -26.51 15.76 8.89
CA ALA A 86 -25.73 16.79 9.56
C ALA A 86 -25.51 16.44 11.04
N LEU A 87 -24.24 16.26 11.42
CA LEU A 87 -23.81 16.24 12.82
C LEU A 87 -23.87 17.68 13.37
N PRO A 88 -24.29 17.88 14.64
CA PRO A 88 -24.47 19.21 15.22
C PRO A 88 -23.14 19.96 15.38
N LYS A 89 -23.12 21.21 14.93
CA LYS A 89 -21.97 22.13 14.97
C LYS A 89 -21.60 22.50 16.42
N PRO A 90 -20.33 22.36 16.85
CA PRO A 90 -19.84 22.97 18.09
C PRO A 90 -19.66 24.49 17.91
N LYS A 91 -19.95 25.23 18.99
CA LYS A 91 -20.04 26.70 19.04
C LYS A 91 -18.68 27.39 18.87
N HIS A 92 -18.73 28.49 18.10
CA HIS A 92 -17.71 29.50 17.84
C HIS A 92 -16.94 29.98 19.10
N LYS A 93 -15.61 30.05 19.00
CA LYS A 93 -14.82 31.15 19.60
C LYS A 93 -14.00 31.80 18.49
N GLN A 94 -14.18 33.12 18.38
CA GLN A 94 -13.57 34.01 17.41
C GLN A 94 -12.08 34.24 17.72
N ILE A 95 -11.24 34.29 16.69
CA ILE A 95 -9.95 35.02 16.69
C ILE A 95 -9.83 35.70 15.30
N PRO A 96 -9.37 36.97 15.22
CA PRO A 96 -9.70 37.84 14.10
C PRO A 96 -8.70 37.83 12.93
N SER A 97 -9.22 38.37 11.82
CA SER A 97 -8.69 38.65 10.50
C SER A 97 -7.24 39.17 10.41
N ALA A 98 -6.50 38.66 9.43
CA ALA A 98 -5.42 39.39 8.75
C ALA A 98 -5.36 39.01 7.26
N GLN A 99 -5.94 39.90 6.46
CA GLN A 99 -5.46 40.44 5.19
C GLN A 99 -4.95 39.51 4.07
N HIS A 100 -5.83 39.45 3.07
CA HIS A 100 -5.66 39.19 1.65
C HIS A 100 -4.49 39.94 1.00
N VAL A 101 -3.57 39.22 0.35
CA VAL A 101 -2.66 39.74 -0.69
C VAL A 101 -2.74 38.81 -1.89
N GLN A 102 -3.03 39.41 -3.06
CA GLN A 102 -3.24 38.76 -4.34
C GLN A 102 -1.91 38.26 -4.96
N PRO A 103 -1.94 37.21 -5.81
CA PRO A 103 -0.79 36.85 -6.64
C PRO A 103 -0.82 37.59 -7.99
N SER A 104 0.21 38.37 -8.28
CA SER A 104 0.49 38.86 -9.63
C SER A 104 1.34 37.84 -10.40
N ALA A 105 0.84 37.49 -11.59
CA ALA A 105 1.59 36.78 -12.61
C ALA A 105 2.69 37.68 -13.18
N ASP A 106 3.87 37.12 -13.46
CA ASP A 106 4.57 37.50 -14.69
C ASP A 106 5.50 36.41 -15.21
N ILE A 107 5.50 36.34 -16.53
CA ILE A 107 6.15 35.35 -17.40
C ILE A 107 7.56 35.83 -17.72
N SER A 108 8.56 34.93 -17.70
CA SER A 108 9.73 35.08 -18.58
C SER A 108 10.40 33.73 -18.87
N LYS A 109 10.41 33.41 -20.18
CA LYS A 109 11.23 32.38 -20.84
C LYS A 109 12.67 32.90 -20.97
N SER A 110 13.64 32.02 -20.75
CA SER A 110 14.96 31.98 -21.43
C SER A 110 15.58 30.59 -21.18
N GLN A 111 15.58 29.70 -22.17
CA GLN A 111 16.70 29.37 -23.07
C GLN A 111 17.92 28.69 -22.40
N LYS A 112 17.94 27.35 -22.58
CA LYS A 112 19.02 26.50 -23.08
C LYS A 112 20.48 26.96 -22.82
N GLU A 113 21.21 26.20 -22.02
CA GLU A 113 22.61 25.84 -22.31
C GLU A 113 23.00 24.56 -21.57
N ALA A 114 23.74 23.71 -22.27
CA ALA A 114 24.22 22.42 -21.81
C ALA A 114 25.61 22.59 -21.21
N SER A 115 25.82 22.12 -19.98
CA SER A 115 27.17 21.89 -19.46
C SER A 115 27.16 20.74 -18.46
N HIS A 116 28.07 19.79 -18.69
CA HIS A 116 28.47 18.74 -17.77
C HIS A 116 28.71 19.29 -16.36
N HIS A 117 28.03 18.70 -15.37
CA HIS A 117 28.36 18.90 -13.97
C HIS A 117 28.36 17.56 -13.25
N ASP A 118 29.56 17.12 -12.86
CA ASP A 118 29.78 16.14 -11.81
C ASP A 118 28.94 16.53 -10.58
N PRO A 119 28.15 15.62 -9.99
CA PRO A 119 27.45 15.94 -8.77
C PRO A 119 28.46 15.98 -7.63
N LYS A 120 28.90 17.19 -7.25
CA LYS A 120 29.36 17.45 -5.90
C LYS A 120 28.22 17.07 -4.96
N GLU A 121 28.40 15.96 -4.27
CA GLU A 121 27.58 15.51 -3.14
C GLU A 121 27.43 16.68 -2.18
N MET A 122 26.25 17.30 -2.19
CA MET A 122 25.87 18.29 -1.20
C MET A 122 25.61 17.49 0.09
N THR A 123 26.63 17.36 0.92
CA THR A 123 26.53 16.70 2.23
C THR A 123 25.72 17.60 3.16
N VAL A 124 24.39 17.52 3.03
CA VAL A 124 23.47 18.04 4.05
C VAL A 124 23.86 17.33 5.36
N PRO A 125 24.16 18.06 6.43
CA PRO A 125 24.49 17.43 7.71
C PRO A 125 23.31 16.56 8.13
N PHE A 126 23.61 15.30 8.42
CA PHE A 126 22.64 14.35 8.94
C PHE A 126 22.22 14.82 10.34
N ASP A 127 21.07 15.47 10.43
CA ASP A 127 20.54 16.03 11.68
C ASP A 127 19.76 15.00 12.51
N GLY A 128 19.43 13.85 11.92
CA GLY A 128 18.68 12.76 12.55
C GLY A 128 17.25 13.15 12.95
N ALA A 129 16.73 14.29 12.49
CA ALA A 129 15.42 14.80 12.90
C ALA A 129 14.25 13.96 12.38
N HIS A 130 14.49 13.14 11.36
CA HIS A 130 13.54 12.18 10.80
C HIS A 130 13.66 10.78 11.43
N LEU A 131 14.47 10.61 12.48
CA LEU A 131 14.75 9.33 13.09
C LEU A 131 14.23 9.27 14.53
N LEU A 132 13.63 8.14 14.86
CA LEU A 132 13.21 7.81 16.21
C LEU A 132 13.79 6.45 16.59
N GLU A 133 14.20 6.32 17.84
CA GLU A 133 14.46 5.00 18.41
C GLU A 133 13.21 4.53 19.15
N CYS A 134 12.81 3.30 18.87
CA CYS A 134 11.80 2.55 19.60
C CYS A 134 12.49 1.58 20.55
N TYR A 135 12.02 1.52 21.79
CA TYR A 135 12.56 0.63 22.81
C TYR A 135 11.46 0.03 23.69
N GLY A 136 11.80 -1.07 24.37
CA GLY A 136 10.85 -1.84 25.15
C GLY A 136 9.94 -2.71 24.28
N MET A 137 10.42 -3.08 23.09
CA MET A 137 9.74 -4.06 22.24
C MET A 137 9.91 -5.48 22.81
N MET A 138 8.87 -6.31 22.66
CA MET A 138 8.99 -7.76 22.87
C MET A 138 9.39 -8.44 21.55
N GLN A 139 10.05 -9.60 21.61
CA GLN A 139 10.60 -10.35 20.45
C GLN A 139 9.60 -10.68 19.30
N TYR A 140 8.31 -10.37 19.45
CA TYR A 140 7.26 -10.61 18.46
C TYR A 140 6.51 -9.35 18.00
N ASP A 141 6.90 -8.18 18.52
CA ASP A 141 6.26 -6.91 18.16
C ASP A 141 6.89 -6.38 16.85
N THR A 142 6.36 -6.80 15.70
CA THR A 142 6.72 -6.17 14.42
C THR A 142 5.93 -4.89 14.27
N ILE A 143 6.57 -3.73 14.40
CA ILE A 143 5.85 -2.46 14.48
C ILE A 143 5.54 -1.92 13.07
N LEU A 144 6.49 -1.90 12.14
CA LEU A 144 6.28 -1.37 10.78
C LEU A 144 7.28 -1.92 9.74
N SER A 145 6.93 -1.86 8.45
CA SER A 145 7.84 -2.19 7.33
C SER A 145 9.03 -1.21 7.17
N LEU A 146 9.07 -0.11 7.94
CA LEU A 146 10.14 0.91 7.91
C LEU A 146 11.10 0.80 9.10
N GLU A 147 10.99 -0.26 9.89
CA GLU A 147 11.82 -0.49 11.05
C GLU A 147 13.21 -1.04 10.67
N ARG A 148 14.25 -0.51 11.31
CA ARG A 148 15.60 -1.09 11.34
C ARG A 148 15.84 -1.67 12.72
N SER A 149 15.68 -2.98 12.87
CA SER A 149 15.95 -3.65 14.13
C SER A 149 17.45 -3.57 14.46
N VAL A 150 17.76 -3.10 15.67
CA VAL A 150 19.14 -2.95 16.17
C VAL A 150 19.49 -4.10 17.09
N ASP A 151 18.56 -4.43 18.00
CA ASP A 151 18.60 -5.61 18.86
C ASP A 151 17.19 -6.15 19.08
N ASP A 152 17.02 -7.13 19.97
CA ASP A 152 15.73 -7.78 20.28
C ASP A 152 14.69 -6.85 20.93
N THR A 153 15.12 -5.68 21.42
CA THR A 153 14.34 -4.76 22.27
C THR A 153 14.34 -3.32 21.76
N HIS A 154 15.19 -3.00 20.79
CA HIS A 154 15.44 -1.69 20.22
C HIS A 154 15.39 -1.74 18.70
N SER A 155 14.75 -0.74 18.14
CA SER A 155 14.70 -0.53 16.70
C SER A 155 14.73 0.94 16.35
N VAL A 156 15.18 1.25 15.13
CA VAL A 156 15.18 2.61 14.61
C VAL A 156 14.09 2.75 13.55
N ILE A 157 13.22 3.71 13.76
CA ILE A 157 12.16 4.09 12.82
C ILE A 157 12.67 5.25 11.98
N VAL A 158 12.67 5.04 10.65
CA VAL A 158 13.06 6.05 9.68
C VAL A 158 11.81 6.68 9.07
N CYS A 159 11.53 7.93 9.42
CA CYS A 159 10.43 8.69 8.83
C CYS A 159 10.85 9.35 7.51
N VAL A 160 9.89 9.57 6.61
CA VAL A 160 10.14 10.31 5.36
C VAL A 160 10.34 11.80 5.64
N ASN A 161 9.59 12.35 6.59
CA ASN A 161 9.68 13.75 6.99
C ASN A 161 9.85 13.91 8.51
N PRO A 162 10.56 14.95 8.98
CA PRO A 162 10.72 15.24 10.41
C PRO A 162 9.43 15.69 11.11
N ALA A 163 8.41 16.12 10.35
CA ALA A 163 7.08 16.40 10.90
C ALA A 163 6.35 15.11 11.35
N ASP A 164 6.54 14.02 10.60
CA ASP A 164 5.93 12.72 10.90
C ASP A 164 6.58 12.12 12.16
N ALA A 165 7.91 12.23 12.28
CA ALA A 165 8.65 11.81 13.47
C ALA A 165 8.14 12.52 14.74
N ARG A 166 7.95 13.84 14.69
CA ARG A 166 7.37 14.60 15.82
C ARG A 166 5.95 14.18 16.16
N SER A 167 5.14 13.87 15.15
CA SER A 167 3.76 13.42 15.35
C SER A 167 3.69 12.04 15.99
N LEU A 168 4.55 11.11 15.56
CA LEU A 168 4.68 9.78 16.15
C LEU A 168 5.16 9.84 17.61
N LEU A 169 6.16 10.66 17.90
CA LEU A 169 6.67 10.86 19.26
C LEU A 169 5.59 11.41 20.21
N HIS A 170 4.75 12.31 19.71
CA HIS A 170 3.61 12.82 20.49
C HIS A 170 2.55 11.73 20.69
N ALA A 171 2.26 10.92 19.67
CA ALA A 171 1.29 9.82 19.76
C ALA A 171 1.74 8.71 20.73
N SER A 172 3.05 8.39 20.78
CA SER A 172 3.58 7.36 21.68
C SER A 172 3.61 7.75 23.16
N SER A 173 3.37 9.04 23.49
CA SER A 173 3.24 9.48 24.88
C SER A 173 1.93 9.02 25.55
N GLN A 174 1.04 8.37 24.79
CA GLN A 174 -0.21 7.84 25.30
C GLN A 174 0.03 6.57 26.14
N PRO A 175 -0.66 6.41 27.27
CA PRO A 175 -0.45 5.30 28.21
C PRO A 175 -0.81 3.91 27.68
N SER A 176 -1.40 3.82 26.48
CA SER A 176 -1.74 2.56 25.81
C SER A 176 -0.59 1.96 24.98
N CYS A 177 0.50 2.70 24.76
CA CYS A 177 1.64 2.22 23.99
C CYS A 177 2.55 1.32 24.86
N LYS A 178 2.71 0.06 24.46
CA LYS A 178 3.58 -0.92 25.17
C LYS A 178 5.07 -0.62 25.00
N TRP A 179 5.41 0.01 23.89
CA TRP A 179 6.75 0.43 23.51
C TRP A 179 6.84 1.95 23.58
N GLN A 180 8.05 2.45 23.78
CA GLN A 180 8.33 3.88 23.90
C GLN A 180 9.14 4.36 22.71
N LEU A 181 8.93 5.61 22.31
CA LEU A 181 9.72 6.27 21.28
C LEU A 181 10.55 7.38 21.91
N GLN A 182 11.77 7.56 21.41
CA GLN A 182 12.61 8.69 21.71
C GLN A 182 13.30 9.24 20.46
N PRO A 183 13.71 10.52 20.45
CA PRO A 183 14.47 11.05 19.34
C PRO A 183 15.87 10.40 19.26
N PHE A 184 16.40 10.28 18.05
CA PHE A 184 17.63 9.54 17.75
C PHE A 184 18.88 10.08 18.46
N ASP A 185 18.92 11.38 18.78
CA ASP A 185 19.99 12.02 19.54
C ASP A 185 20.16 11.42 20.95
N LYS A 186 19.07 11.00 21.58
CA LYS A 186 19.03 10.34 22.87
C LYS A 186 19.19 8.82 22.78
N GLY A 187 19.29 8.30 21.56
CA GLY A 187 19.26 6.87 21.36
C GLY A 187 20.51 6.13 21.82
N CYS A 188 20.40 4.80 21.90
CA CYS A 188 21.48 3.95 22.38
C CYS A 188 22.71 3.96 21.44
N ALA A 189 23.86 3.52 21.96
CA ALA A 189 25.11 3.51 21.19
C ALA A 189 25.03 2.62 19.94
N GLN A 190 24.23 1.54 19.99
CA GLN A 190 24.07 0.61 18.87
C GLN A 190 23.21 1.24 17.75
N SER A 191 22.12 1.93 18.10
CA SER A 191 21.33 2.70 17.12
C SER A 191 22.16 3.77 16.43
N LYS A 192 23.09 4.40 17.17
CA LYS A 192 24.03 5.40 16.61
C LYS A 192 25.17 4.79 15.81
N ALA A 193 25.43 3.49 15.94
CA ALA A 193 26.44 2.78 15.15
C ALA A 193 25.92 2.37 13.76
N LEU A 194 24.61 2.48 13.51
CA LEU A 194 24.03 2.23 12.19
C LEU A 194 24.62 3.17 11.14
N SER A 195 24.80 2.64 9.93
CA SER A 195 25.38 3.42 8.85
C SER A 195 24.39 4.49 8.36
N PRO A 196 24.85 5.68 7.95
CA PRO A 196 23.96 6.71 7.41
C PRO A 196 23.12 6.26 6.22
N GLY A 197 23.58 5.24 5.46
CA GLY A 197 22.86 4.64 4.35
C GLY A 197 21.62 3.85 4.78
N GLU A 198 21.66 3.20 5.94
CA GLU A 198 20.52 2.43 6.49
C GLU A 198 19.46 3.36 7.10
N LEU A 199 19.89 4.54 7.53
CA LEU A 199 19.09 5.61 8.13
C LEU A 199 18.49 6.57 7.09
N GLN A 200 18.65 6.27 5.79
CA GLN A 200 17.96 7.02 4.74
C GLN A 200 16.50 6.59 4.64
N PRO A 201 15.57 7.54 4.44
CA PRO A 201 14.19 7.22 4.15
C PRO A 201 14.09 6.24 2.98
N PRO A 202 13.13 5.29 3.01
CA PRO A 202 12.92 4.38 1.89
C PRO A 202 12.76 5.16 0.59
N ARG A 203 13.67 4.93 -0.35
CA ARG A 203 13.57 5.56 -1.66
C ARG A 203 12.31 5.03 -2.33
N ILE A 204 11.41 5.94 -2.71
CA ILE A 204 10.25 5.60 -3.52
C ILE A 204 10.79 4.92 -4.77
N ARG A 205 10.49 3.62 -4.93
CA ARG A 205 10.78 2.94 -6.18
C ARG A 205 10.03 3.71 -7.26
N GLN A 206 10.77 4.31 -8.20
CA GLN A 206 10.15 4.92 -9.35
C GLN A 206 9.23 3.88 -9.98
N LYS A 207 7.99 4.27 -10.29
CA LYS A 207 7.02 3.35 -10.91
C LYS A 207 7.56 2.96 -12.29
N THR A 208 8.29 1.85 -12.36
CA THR A 208 8.70 1.25 -13.61
C THR A 208 7.47 0.63 -14.25
N THR A 209 7.03 1.17 -15.39
CA THR A 209 5.96 0.54 -16.16
C THR A 209 6.38 -0.88 -16.55
N ALA A 210 5.42 -1.80 -16.72
CA ALA A 210 5.73 -3.19 -17.09
C ALA A 210 6.60 -3.29 -18.36
N ALA A 211 6.42 -2.36 -19.31
CA ALA A 211 7.25 -2.27 -20.51
C ALA A 211 8.71 -1.90 -20.19
N VAL A 212 8.93 -0.89 -19.33
CA VAL A 212 10.28 -0.50 -18.90
C VAL A 212 10.93 -1.62 -18.08
N ALA A 213 10.19 -2.27 -17.19
CA ALA A 213 10.69 -3.39 -16.41
C ALA A 213 11.12 -4.57 -17.30
N ARG A 214 10.29 -4.97 -18.28
CA ARG A 214 10.63 -6.00 -19.27
C ARG A 214 11.86 -5.64 -20.08
N ARG A 215 11.99 -4.38 -20.50
CA ARG A 215 13.19 -3.90 -21.22
C ARG A 215 14.44 -3.98 -20.36
N LEU A 216 14.38 -3.56 -19.11
CA LEU A 216 15.51 -3.62 -18.18
C LEU A 216 15.95 -5.06 -17.91
N ILE A 217 14.99 -5.96 -17.69
CA ILE A 217 15.25 -7.39 -17.48
C ILE A 217 15.82 -8.03 -18.75
N GLY A 218 15.24 -7.77 -19.92
CA GLY A 218 15.74 -8.29 -21.20
C GLY A 218 17.16 -7.82 -21.51
N ASN A 219 17.47 -6.55 -21.23
CA ASN A 219 18.82 -5.99 -21.36
C ASN A 219 19.81 -6.64 -20.38
N ALA A 220 19.41 -6.82 -19.11
CA ALA A 220 20.26 -7.41 -18.07
C ALA A 220 20.55 -8.90 -18.31
N LEU A 221 19.58 -9.63 -18.85
CA LEU A 221 19.70 -11.06 -19.15
C LEU A 221 20.33 -11.34 -20.52
N SER A 222 20.74 -10.32 -21.27
CA SER A 222 21.21 -10.43 -22.67
C SER A 222 20.24 -11.23 -23.57
N ASN A 223 18.95 -11.27 -23.19
CA ASN A 223 17.96 -12.14 -23.80
C ASN A 223 16.93 -11.26 -24.52
N SER A 224 17.14 -11.04 -25.82
CA SER A 224 16.30 -10.21 -26.67
C SER A 224 14.89 -10.79 -26.88
N GLY A 225 14.67 -12.07 -26.56
CA GLY A 225 13.40 -12.78 -26.71
C GLY A 225 12.31 -12.40 -25.68
N VAL A 226 12.65 -11.66 -24.62
CA VAL A 226 11.66 -11.18 -23.62
C VAL A 226 10.83 -10.00 -24.17
N HIS A 227 11.31 -9.35 -25.23
CA HIS A 227 10.68 -8.18 -25.82
C HIS A 227 9.83 -8.56 -27.03
N ASP A 228 8.52 -8.70 -26.81
CA ASP A 228 7.55 -8.92 -27.88
C ASP A 228 7.13 -7.58 -28.53
N LYS A 229 7.86 -7.19 -29.58
CA LYS A 229 7.56 -5.96 -30.35
C LYS A 229 6.16 -5.96 -30.95
N THR A 230 5.64 -7.11 -31.37
CA THR A 230 4.33 -7.17 -32.02
C THR A 230 3.22 -7.03 -30.98
N GLY A 231 3.35 -7.67 -29.82
CA GLY A 231 2.46 -7.47 -28.67
C GLY A 231 2.43 -6.01 -28.17
N GLU A 232 3.57 -5.33 -28.15
CA GLU A 232 3.61 -3.90 -27.77
C GLU A 232 2.89 -2.98 -28.76
N LEU A 233 3.04 -3.22 -30.07
CA LEU A 233 2.32 -2.48 -31.10
C LEU A 233 0.82 -2.71 -31.02
N GLN A 234 0.38 -3.96 -30.77
CA GLN A 234 -1.02 -4.29 -30.58
C GLN A 234 -1.62 -3.60 -29.34
N LEU A 235 -0.90 -3.60 -28.21
CA LEU A 235 -1.32 -2.88 -27.00
C LEU A 235 -1.43 -1.36 -27.23
N LYS A 236 -0.52 -0.79 -28.03
CA LYS A 236 -0.58 0.63 -28.39
C LYS A 236 -1.82 0.92 -29.26
N ALA A 237 -2.06 0.12 -30.29
CA ALA A 237 -3.24 0.25 -31.14
C ALA A 237 -4.54 0.11 -30.35
N GLN A 238 -4.60 -0.85 -29.41
CA GLN A 238 -5.77 -1.06 -28.56
C GLN A 238 -6.02 0.12 -27.62
N ARG A 239 -4.97 0.75 -27.08
CA ARG A 239 -5.09 1.97 -26.26
C ARG A 239 -5.57 3.16 -27.07
N GLU A 240 -5.06 3.32 -28.29
CA GLU A 240 -5.51 4.37 -29.21
C GLU A 240 -6.97 4.18 -29.61
N GLN A 241 -7.39 2.95 -29.93
CA GLN A 241 -8.79 2.62 -30.22
C GLN A 241 -9.70 2.89 -29.02
N LYS A 242 -9.33 2.48 -27.80
CA LYS A 242 -10.10 2.78 -26.58
C LYS A 242 -10.21 4.28 -26.33
N LYS A 243 -9.12 5.03 -26.55
CA LYS A 243 -9.12 6.50 -26.41
C LYS A 243 -10.02 7.16 -27.46
N ALA A 244 -9.95 6.71 -28.71
CA ALA A 244 -10.79 7.20 -29.79
C ALA A 244 -12.27 6.91 -29.54
N ALA A 245 -12.62 5.68 -29.15
CA ALA A 245 -13.99 5.30 -28.81
C ALA A 245 -14.55 6.12 -27.64
N LYS A 246 -13.73 6.41 -26.62
CA LYS A 246 -14.14 7.30 -25.52
C LYS A 246 -14.36 8.73 -26.00
N ALA A 247 -13.50 9.25 -26.86
CA ALA A 247 -13.66 10.58 -27.44
C ALA A 247 -14.92 10.69 -28.32
N GLU A 248 -15.21 9.65 -29.11
CA GLU A 248 -16.42 9.54 -29.92
C GLU A 248 -17.68 9.53 -29.05
N LYS A 249 -17.69 8.69 -28.00
CA LYS A 249 -18.80 8.61 -27.04
C LYS A 249 -19.01 9.95 -26.32
N GLN A 250 -17.93 10.64 -25.95
CA GLN A 250 -18.02 11.97 -25.35
C GLN A 250 -18.61 12.97 -26.35
N LYS A 251 -18.16 12.97 -27.59
CA LYS A 251 -18.68 13.84 -28.65
C LYS A 251 -20.17 13.59 -28.93
N GLN A 252 -20.61 12.34 -28.88
CA GLN A 252 -22.03 11.96 -29.02
C GLN A 252 -22.87 12.47 -27.84
N LEU A 253 -22.36 12.35 -26.61
CA LEU A 253 -23.00 12.94 -25.43
C LEU A 253 -23.08 14.45 -25.57
N ASP A 254 -21.97 15.12 -25.85
CA ASP A 254 -21.94 16.59 -25.98
C ASP A 254 -22.90 17.09 -27.09
N ALA A 255 -23.07 16.33 -28.18
CA ALA A 255 -24.03 16.64 -29.24
C ALA A 255 -25.50 16.36 -28.85
N ALA A 256 -25.76 15.36 -27.99
CA ALA A 256 -27.10 15.05 -27.50
C ALA A 256 -27.60 16.06 -26.44
N TRP A 257 -26.69 16.86 -25.87
CA TRP A 257 -26.98 17.85 -24.83
C TRP A 257 -26.68 19.31 -25.28
N GLY A 258 -26.46 19.55 -26.59
CA GLY A 258 -26.13 20.86 -27.16
C GLY A 258 -27.30 21.53 -27.89
N ASP A 259 -27.55 22.80 -27.52
CA ASP A 259 -28.58 23.76 -27.98
C ASP A 259 -30.03 23.52 -27.53
N ASP A 260 -30.34 23.98 -26.31
CA ASP A 260 -31.59 24.68 -25.95
C ASP A 260 -31.29 25.79 -24.92
#